data_AF-A0A3G4VNW4-F1
#
_entry.id   AF-A0A3G4VNW4-F1
#
_cell.length_a   1.000
_cell.length_b   1.000
_cell.length_c   1.000
_cell.angle_alpha   90.00
_cell.angle_beta   90.00
_cell.angle_gamma   90.00
#
_symmetry.space_group_name_H-M   'P 1'
#
loop_
_entity.id
_entity.type
_entity.pdbx_description
1 polymer ?
#
loop_
_entity_poly.entity_id
_entity_poly.type
_entity_poly.pdbx_seq_one_letter_code
_entity_poly.pdbx_strand_id
1 'polypeptide(L)'
;MAQRKGCLIGCGVALVLGIGAVVLLLFGIGKIVDVADKTLVDPDVYTSVKTGDPEDAVRKKLPSGETFVKNALKEGGPAEPEGSTCSWYLSSDDNGDGDGVGTTVFRFCFKDGRLAEKADYKMK
;
A
#
# COMPACT_ATOMS: atom_id res chain seq x y z
N MET A 1 -8.65 59.71 19.56
CA MET A 1 -7.38 59.02 19.22
C MET A 1 -7.73 57.61 18.75
N ALA A 2 -7.17 57.20 17.62
CA ALA A 2 -7.59 56.06 16.81
C ALA A 2 -7.21 54.70 17.40
N GLN A 3 -8.08 53.71 17.14
CA GLN A 3 -7.78 52.32 16.77
C GLN A 3 -6.93 51.49 17.75
N ARG A 4 -7.43 50.33 18.20
CA ARG A 4 -6.88 48.99 17.84
C ARG A 4 -7.87 47.88 18.24
N LYS A 5 -8.99 47.74 17.52
CA LYS A 5 -9.66 46.44 17.37
C LYS A 5 -8.95 45.72 16.23
N GLY A 6 -7.95 44.89 16.52
CA GLY A 6 -7.20 44.23 15.44
C GLY A 6 -6.14 43.22 15.85
N CYS A 7 -5.97 42.91 17.15
CA CYS A 7 -4.86 42.06 17.60
C CYS A 7 -5.26 40.62 17.97
N LEU A 8 -6.55 40.30 18.08
CA LEU A 8 -7.02 38.98 18.55
C LEU A 8 -7.39 38.01 17.42
N ILE A 9 -7.67 38.50 16.22
CA ILE A 9 -8.09 37.65 15.08
C ILE A 9 -6.87 37.05 14.35
N GLY A 10 -5.71 37.71 14.40
CA GLY A 10 -4.50 37.26 13.67
C GLY A 10 -3.81 36.03 14.27
N CYS A 11 -3.94 35.78 15.58
CA CYS A 11 -3.26 34.68 16.25
C CYS A 11 -3.95 33.32 16.03
N GLY A 12 -5.27 33.31 15.92
CA GLY A 12 -6.05 32.08 15.65
C GLY A 12 -5.88 31.57 14.21
N VAL A 13 -5.80 32.49 13.24
CA VAL A 13 -5.67 32.12 11.81
C VAL A 13 -4.30 31.52 11.50
N ALA A 14 -3.23 32.02 12.13
CA ALA A 14 -1.89 31.46 11.98
C ALA A 14 -1.77 30.04 12.57
N LEU A 15 -2.44 29.78 13.69
CA LEU A 15 -2.48 28.46 14.33
C LEU A 15 -3.24 27.43 13.48
N VAL A 16 -4.41 27.81 12.93
CA VAL A 16 -5.21 26.92 12.08
C VAL A 16 -4.51 26.62 10.75
N LEU A 17 -3.90 27.64 10.12
CA LEU A 17 -3.11 27.43 8.89
C LEU A 17 -1.84 26.62 9.15
N GLY A 18 -1.19 26.82 10.30
CA GLY A 18 -0.01 26.04 10.70
C GLY A 18 -0.33 24.56 10.94
N ILE A 19 -1.42 24.26 11.65
CA ILE A 19 -1.86 22.88 11.88
C ILE A 19 -2.31 22.23 10.56
N GLY A 20 -3.05 22.98 9.72
CA GLY A 20 -3.44 22.51 8.38
C GLY A 20 -2.24 22.19 7.49
N ALA A 21 -1.21 23.03 7.51
CA ALA A 21 0.04 22.81 6.77
C ALA A 21 0.83 21.61 7.31
N VAL A 22 0.88 21.41 8.63
CA VAL A 22 1.54 20.23 9.22
C VAL A 22 0.79 18.94 8.87
N VAL A 23 -0.55 18.94 8.90
CA VAL A 23 -1.34 17.77 8.47
C VAL A 23 -1.14 17.49 6.98
N LEU A 24 -1.13 18.52 6.12
CA LEU A 24 -0.83 18.38 4.69
C LEU A 24 0.59 17.92 4.41
N LEU A 25 1.58 18.34 5.21
CA LEU A 25 2.96 17.86 5.10
C LEU A 25 3.09 16.41 5.56
N LEU A 26 2.46 16.02 6.67
CA LEU A 26 2.45 14.62 7.12
C LEU A 26 1.73 13.70 6.12
N PHE A 27 0.64 14.16 5.49
CA PHE A 27 -0.06 13.40 4.45
C PHE A 27 0.64 13.46 3.09
N GLY A 28 1.38 14.53 2.82
CA GLY A 28 2.10 14.78 1.58
C GLY A 28 3.40 14.01 1.48
N ILE A 29 4.19 13.93 2.55
CA ILE A 29 5.49 13.23 2.54
C ILE A 29 5.31 11.71 2.38
N GLY A 30 4.22 11.15 2.92
CA GLY A 30 3.87 9.74 2.67
C GLY A 30 3.51 9.39 1.23
N LYS A 31 3.30 10.39 0.35
CA LYS A 31 2.92 10.22 -1.07
C LYS A 31 4.06 10.45 -2.06
N ILE A 32 5.23 10.92 -1.60
CA ILE A 32 6.33 11.35 -2.49
C ILE A 32 7.35 10.23 -2.74
N VAL A 33 7.40 9.18 -1.90
CA VAL A 33 8.22 7.97 -2.15
C VAL A 33 7.60 7.02 -3.20
N ASP A 34 6.52 7.43 -3.87
CA ASP A 34 5.54 6.48 -4.40
C ASP A 34 5.64 6.22 -5.91
N VAL A 35 6.59 6.74 -6.70
CA VAL A 35 6.45 6.62 -8.18
C VAL A 35 7.15 5.41 -8.82
N ALA A 36 8.07 4.73 -8.14
CA ALA A 36 8.78 3.57 -8.70
C ALA A 36 8.43 2.21 -8.05
N ASP A 37 8.08 2.17 -6.75
CA ASP A 37 7.94 0.92 -5.96
C ASP A 37 6.48 0.46 -5.72
N LYS A 38 5.52 0.92 -6.52
CA LYS A 38 4.07 0.71 -6.28
C LYS A 38 3.59 -0.76 -6.28
N THR A 39 4.44 -1.71 -6.61
CA THR A 39 4.08 -3.14 -6.75
C THR A 39 4.98 -4.06 -5.92
N LEU A 40 5.93 -3.50 -5.16
CA LEU A 40 6.86 -4.27 -4.34
C LEU A 40 6.30 -4.38 -2.91
N VAL A 41 6.34 -5.60 -2.38
CA VAL A 41 5.96 -5.93 -1.00
C VAL A 41 7.18 -6.51 -0.31
N ASP A 42 7.47 -5.96 0.86
CA ASP A 42 8.51 -6.47 1.74
C ASP A 42 8.14 -7.87 2.27
N PRO A 43 9.05 -8.86 2.22
CA PRO A 43 8.81 -10.20 2.76
C PRO A 43 8.37 -10.22 4.23
N ASP A 44 8.80 -9.25 5.04
CA ASP A 44 8.36 -9.12 6.43
C ASP A 44 6.89 -8.73 6.51
N VAL A 45 6.39 -7.90 5.58
CA VAL A 45 4.97 -7.57 5.48
C VAL A 45 4.17 -8.83 5.13
N TYR A 46 4.60 -9.60 4.13
CA TYR A 46 3.97 -10.89 3.78
C TYR A 46 3.94 -11.85 4.97
N THR A 47 5.02 -11.91 5.75
CA THR A 47 5.14 -12.79 6.93
C THR A 47 4.26 -12.31 8.10
N SER A 48 4.12 -11.00 8.29
CA SER A 48 3.31 -10.40 9.35
C SER A 48 1.80 -10.62 9.19
N VAL A 49 1.35 -10.84 7.96
CA VAL A 49 -0.05 -11.04 7.59
C VAL A 49 -0.42 -12.52 7.67
N LYS A 50 -1.58 -12.83 8.25
CA LYS A 50 -2.04 -14.20 8.51
C LYS A 50 -3.42 -14.44 7.93
N THR A 51 -3.68 -15.67 7.50
CA THR A 51 -5.02 -16.11 7.11
C THR A 51 -6.02 -15.83 8.25
N GLY A 52 -7.17 -15.26 7.90
CA GLY A 52 -8.20 -14.80 8.82
C GLY A 52 -8.11 -13.32 9.20
N ASP A 53 -6.98 -12.66 8.91
CA ASP A 53 -6.82 -11.22 9.13
C ASP A 53 -7.87 -10.42 8.34
N PRO A 54 -8.38 -9.31 8.91
CA PRO A 54 -9.36 -8.49 8.21
C PRO A 54 -8.73 -7.82 6.99
N GLU A 55 -9.47 -7.84 5.87
CA GLU A 55 -8.99 -7.38 4.56
C GLU A 55 -8.50 -5.93 4.60
N ASP A 56 -9.18 -5.06 5.33
CA ASP A 56 -8.79 -3.65 5.45
C ASP A 56 -7.42 -3.47 6.13
N ALA A 57 -7.14 -4.25 7.18
CA ALA A 57 -5.87 -4.20 7.89
C ALA A 57 -4.73 -4.74 7.04
N VAL A 58 -4.99 -5.78 6.24
CA VAL A 58 -4.00 -6.31 5.29
C VAL A 58 -3.75 -5.30 4.17
N ARG A 59 -4.80 -4.79 3.53
CA ARG A 59 -4.68 -3.81 2.43
C ARG A 59 -4.01 -2.50 2.84
N LYS A 60 -4.12 -2.08 4.11
CA LYS A 60 -3.38 -0.92 4.65
C LYS A 60 -1.86 -1.11 4.69
N LYS A 61 -1.40 -2.36 4.77
CA LYS A 61 0.04 -2.71 4.76
C LYS A 61 0.57 -2.95 3.35
N LEU A 62 -0.32 -3.22 2.39
CA LEU A 62 0.03 -3.50 1.01
C LEU A 62 0.08 -2.19 0.21
N PRO A 63 0.93 -2.12 -0.83
CA PRO A 63 0.93 -0.98 -1.71
C PRO A 63 -0.41 -0.89 -2.45
N SER A 64 -0.84 0.34 -2.73
CA SER A 64 -2.13 0.61 -3.38
C SER A 64 -2.15 0.22 -4.86
N GLY A 65 -0.99 -0.05 -5.46
CA GLY A 65 -0.85 -0.54 -6.82
C GLY A 65 -1.06 -2.05 -6.88
N GLU A 66 -2.20 -2.49 -7.40
CA GLU A 66 -2.28 -3.86 -7.91
C GLU A 66 -1.41 -3.95 -9.16
N THR A 67 -0.52 -4.94 -9.23
CA THR A 67 0.35 -5.12 -10.40
C THR A 67 -0.53 -5.32 -11.65
N PHE A 68 -0.47 -4.38 -12.60
CA PHE A 68 -1.19 -4.43 -13.89
C PHE A 68 -0.81 -5.68 -14.73
N VAL A 69 0.23 -6.39 -14.31
CA VAL A 69 0.71 -7.67 -14.86
C VAL A 69 -0.06 -8.87 -14.28
N LYS A 70 -1.34 -8.69 -13.89
CA LYS A 70 -2.19 -9.76 -13.33
C LYS A 70 -2.16 -11.03 -14.17
N ASN A 71 -2.15 -10.92 -15.51
CA ASN A 71 -2.21 -12.10 -16.38
C ASN A 71 -0.92 -12.93 -16.35
N ALA A 72 0.26 -12.31 -16.53
CA ALA A 72 1.51 -13.07 -16.50
C ALA A 72 1.84 -13.60 -15.09
N LEU A 73 1.45 -12.87 -14.03
CA LEU A 73 1.62 -13.34 -12.65
C LEU A 73 0.69 -14.52 -12.31
N LYS A 74 -0.55 -14.51 -12.82
CA LYS A 74 -1.52 -15.60 -12.60
C LYS A 74 -1.06 -16.93 -13.20
N GLU A 75 -0.45 -16.90 -14.38
CA GLU A 75 -0.04 -18.13 -15.09
C GLU A 75 1.07 -18.93 -14.38
N GLY A 76 1.89 -18.27 -13.55
CA GLY A 76 2.99 -18.92 -12.82
C GLY A 76 2.61 -19.46 -11.42
N GLY A 77 1.42 -19.15 -10.92
CA GLY A 77 1.03 -19.38 -9.53
C GLY A 77 0.04 -20.54 -9.32
N PRO A 78 -0.20 -20.95 -8.06
CA PRO A 78 -1.29 -21.87 -7.72
C PRO A 78 -2.65 -21.31 -8.17
N ALA A 79 -3.67 -22.17 -8.30
CA ALA A 79 -5.01 -21.72 -8.68
C ALA A 79 -5.63 -20.79 -7.63
N GLU A 80 -6.48 -19.84 -8.05
CA GLU A 80 -7.20 -18.95 -7.15
C GLU A 80 -8.32 -19.72 -6.42
N PRO A 81 -8.50 -19.55 -5.11
CA PRO A 81 -9.61 -20.14 -4.37
C PRO A 81 -10.97 -19.64 -4.86
N GLU A 82 -11.98 -20.52 -4.88
CA GLU A 82 -13.33 -20.17 -5.36
C GLU A 82 -14.00 -19.07 -4.53
N GLY A 83 -14.52 -18.07 -5.23
CA GLY A 83 -15.22 -16.92 -4.63
C GLY A 83 -14.28 -15.98 -3.87
N SER A 84 -12.97 -16.03 -4.14
CA SER A 84 -12.00 -15.09 -3.59
C SER A 84 -11.62 -14.01 -4.61
N THR A 85 -11.22 -12.84 -4.12
CA THR A 85 -10.60 -11.77 -4.92
C THR A 85 -9.13 -11.72 -4.56
N CYS A 86 -8.26 -12.09 -5.51
CA CYS A 86 -6.83 -12.11 -5.28
C CYS A 86 -6.12 -10.86 -5.83
N SER A 87 -5.08 -10.44 -5.11
CA SER A 87 -4.14 -9.39 -5.48
C SER A 87 -2.71 -9.98 -5.48
N TRP A 88 -1.87 -9.55 -6.43
CA TRP A 88 -0.49 -10.03 -6.61
C TRP A 88 0.50 -8.89 -6.55
N TYR A 89 1.61 -9.17 -5.89
CA TYR A 89 2.71 -8.23 -5.66
C TYR A 89 4.03 -8.95 -5.88
N LEU A 90 5.07 -8.20 -6.23
CA LEU A 90 6.43 -8.72 -6.33
C LEU A 90 7.14 -8.51 -4.99
N SER A 91 8.09 -9.37 -4.64
CA SER A 91 8.95 -9.16 -3.48
C SER A 91 9.91 -8.01 -3.72
N SER A 92 10.11 -7.15 -2.72
CA SER A 92 11.13 -6.08 -2.79
C SER A 92 12.56 -6.58 -2.68
N ASP A 93 12.78 -7.79 -2.14
CA ASP A 93 14.12 -8.37 -1.98
C ASP A 93 14.71 -8.84 -3.31
N ASP A 94 13.84 -9.11 -4.28
CA ASP A 94 14.24 -9.61 -5.58
C ASP A 94 14.53 -8.42 -6.50
N ASN A 95 15.81 -8.24 -6.82
CA ASN A 95 16.30 -7.24 -7.77
C ASN A 95 16.06 -7.72 -9.20
N GLY A 96 14.80 -8.00 -9.55
CA GLY A 96 14.46 -8.52 -10.87
C GLY A 96 14.94 -7.58 -11.98
N ASP A 97 15.81 -8.07 -12.86
CA ASP A 97 16.00 -7.50 -14.20
C ASP A 97 14.59 -7.33 -14.81
N GLY A 98 14.31 -6.17 -15.41
CA GLY A 98 12.96 -5.59 -15.64
C GLY A 98 11.88 -6.43 -16.32
N ASP A 99 12.15 -7.69 -16.64
CA ASP A 99 11.29 -8.77 -17.11
C ASP A 99 10.72 -9.67 -15.97
N GLY A 100 11.15 -9.51 -14.72
CA GLY A 100 10.52 -10.15 -13.54
C GLY A 100 10.79 -11.66 -13.38
N VAL A 101 11.59 -12.25 -14.26
CA VAL A 101 12.00 -13.66 -14.21
C VAL A 101 12.81 -13.93 -12.94
N GLY A 102 12.48 -14.99 -12.20
CA GLY A 102 13.13 -15.32 -10.92
C GLY A 102 12.66 -14.49 -9.71
N THR A 103 11.77 -13.51 -9.92
CA THR A 103 11.18 -12.69 -8.86
C THR A 103 10.11 -13.48 -8.11
N THR A 104 10.08 -13.34 -6.79
CA THR A 104 9.06 -13.93 -5.92
C THR A 104 7.79 -13.10 -6.01
N VAL A 105 6.67 -13.77 -6.23
CA VAL A 105 5.34 -13.21 -6.29
C VAL A 105 4.61 -13.56 -5.00
N PHE A 106 4.05 -12.56 -4.34
CA PHE A 106 3.13 -12.73 -3.23
C PHE A 106 1.69 -12.55 -3.68
N ARG A 107 0.88 -13.59 -3.49
CA ARG A 107 -0.56 -13.58 -3.72
C ARG A 107 -1.31 -13.48 -2.39
N PHE A 108 -2.27 -12.58 -2.34
CA PHE A 108 -3.21 -12.44 -1.23
C PHE A 108 -4.63 -12.59 -1.77
N CYS A 109 -5.36 -13.59 -1.30
CA CYS A 109 -6.74 -13.87 -1.71
C CYS A 109 -7.70 -13.56 -0.59
N PHE A 110 -8.65 -12.66 -0.85
CA PHE A 110 -9.63 -12.21 0.14
C PHE A 110 -11.00 -12.80 -0.15
N LYS A 111 -11.70 -13.18 0.91
CA LYS A 111 -13.08 -13.68 0.87
C LYS A 111 -13.79 -13.23 2.14
N ASP A 112 -15.05 -12.81 2.00
CA ASP A 112 -15.89 -12.37 3.12
C ASP A 112 -15.21 -11.30 4.01
N GLY A 113 -14.44 -10.39 3.39
CA GLY A 113 -13.73 -9.31 4.09
C GLY A 113 -12.53 -9.75 4.91
N ARG A 114 -11.99 -10.96 4.66
CA ARG A 114 -10.83 -11.52 5.36
C ARG A 114 -9.84 -12.12 4.38
N LEU A 115 -8.59 -12.24 4.80
CA LEU A 115 -7.59 -12.99 4.06
C LEU A 115 -7.92 -14.49 4.14
N ALA A 116 -8.37 -15.06 3.04
CA ALA A 116 -8.73 -16.47 2.94
C ALA A 116 -7.49 -17.35 2.70
N GLU A 117 -6.57 -16.86 1.88
CA GLU A 117 -5.34 -17.57 1.55
C GLU A 117 -4.24 -16.57 1.17
N LYS A 118 -2.99 -16.96 1.43
CA LYS A 118 -1.80 -16.33 0.87
C LYS A 118 -0.88 -17.39 0.27
N ALA A 119 -0.18 -17.04 -0.79
CA ALA A 119 0.78 -17.92 -1.43
C ALA A 119 1.99 -17.11 -1.93
N ASP A 120 3.16 -17.73 -1.91
CA ASP A 120 4.38 -17.21 -2.51
C ASP A 120 4.91 -18.21 -3.54
N TYR A 121 5.37 -17.70 -4.68
CA TYR A 121 5.94 -18.52 -5.75
C TYR A 121 6.90 -17.70 -6.60
N LYS A 122 7.89 -18.36 -7.19
CA LYS A 122 8.82 -17.71 -8.12
C LYS A 122 8.28 -17.74 -9.54
N MET A 123 8.38 -16.61 -10.24
CA MET A 123 8.17 -16.59 -11.68
C MET A 123 9.27 -17.40 -12.40
N LYS A 124 8.87 -18.15 -13.42
CA LYS A 124 9.76 -18.93 -14.28
C LYS A 124 9.98 -18.24 -15.61
#